data_AF-A0A2N2PQ78-F1
#
_entry.id   AF-A0A2N2PQ78-F1
#
_cell.length_a   1.000
_cell.length_b   1.000
_cell.length_c   1.000
_cell.angle_alpha   90.00
_cell.angle_beta   90.00
_cell.angle_gamma   90.00
#
_symmetry.space_group_name_H-M   'P 1'
#
loop_
_entity.id
_entity.type
_entity.pdbx_description
1 polymer ?
#
loop_
_entity_poly.entity_id
_entity_poly.type
_entity_poly.pdbx_seq_one_letter_code
_entity_poly.pdbx_strand_id
1 'polypeptide(L)'
;MQRLWRGGVLYHCGPVVRQDDAGRWHFVSAGPTTSIREEPYEADVIAHFGLRAVIGKGGMGPKTLAACREHGAVYLHAVGGAATLIASSVQEVPAVYQKEALGVPEAFWVIRVAGFPAVVTMDAHGQSLHERIAEGSAQQLAALMAR
;
A
#
# COMPACT_ATOMS: atom_id res chain seq x y z
N MET A 1 4.06 16.87 7.94
CA MET A 1 4.15 15.56 7.24
C MET A 1 5.15 15.53 6.08
N GLN A 2 5.23 16.52 5.18
CA GLN A 2 6.07 16.41 3.95
C GLN A 2 7.50 15.90 4.15
N ARG A 3 8.24 16.41 5.14
CA ARG A 3 9.62 15.95 5.40
C ARG A 3 9.70 14.49 5.89
N LEU A 4 8.65 14.00 6.56
CA LEU A 4 8.58 12.63 7.07
C LEU A 4 8.36 11.63 5.93
N TRP A 5 7.64 12.03 4.88
CA TRP A 5 7.15 11.11 3.83
C TRP A 5 7.99 11.20 2.55
N ARG A 6 8.81 12.24 2.38
CA ARG A 6 9.69 12.39 1.22
C ARG A 6 10.64 11.21 1.09
N GLY A 7 10.62 10.55 -0.07
CA GLY A 7 11.41 9.34 -0.32
C GLY A 7 10.87 8.09 0.38
N GLY A 8 9.73 8.20 1.07
CA GLY A 8 9.15 7.16 1.89
C GLY A 8 8.16 6.26 1.16
N VAL A 9 7.48 5.45 1.96
CA VAL A 9 6.52 4.44 1.51
C VAL A 9 5.20 4.65 2.24
N LEU A 10 4.09 4.71 1.50
CA LEU A 10 2.74 4.75 2.07
C LEU A 10 2.16 3.33 2.07
N TYR A 11 1.52 2.92 3.16
CA TYR A 11 0.92 1.58 3.28
C TYR A 11 -0.58 1.69 3.54
N HIS A 12 -1.40 1.19 2.61
CA HIS A 12 -2.85 1.13 2.74
C HIS A 12 -3.23 0.00 3.69
N CYS A 13 -3.29 0.30 4.98
CA CYS A 13 -3.51 -0.66 6.04
C CYS A 13 -4.39 -0.04 7.14
N GLY A 14 -5.41 -0.78 7.56
CA GLY A 14 -6.13 -0.51 8.80
C GLY A 14 -5.66 -1.50 9.87
N PRO A 15 -4.68 -1.14 10.71
CA PRO A 15 -4.06 -2.11 11.60
C PRO A 15 -4.93 -2.42 12.82
N VAL A 16 -4.68 -3.58 13.41
CA VAL A 16 -5.06 -3.86 14.80
C VAL A 16 -3.79 -3.74 15.63
N VAL A 17 -3.83 -2.92 16.67
CA VAL A 17 -2.68 -2.65 17.53
C VAL A 17 -3.04 -2.93 18.99
N ARG A 18 -2.01 -3.13 19.81
CA ARG A 18 -2.11 -3.16 21.27
C ARG A 18 -1.03 -2.28 21.86
N GLN A 19 -1.27 -1.82 23.09
CA GLN A 19 -0.28 -1.10 23.87
C GLN A 19 0.27 -2.02 24.97
N ASP A 20 1.58 -2.00 25.20
CA ASP A 20 2.17 -2.68 26.36
C ASP A 20 2.12 -1.80 27.62
N ASP A 21 2.51 -2.35 28.78
CA ASP A 21 2.50 -1.65 30.07
C ASP A 21 3.41 -0.40 30.10
N ALA A 22 4.38 -0.33 29.18
CA ALA A 22 5.26 0.82 29.00
C ALA A 22 4.70 1.86 28.02
N GLY A 23 3.47 1.65 27.51
CA GLY A 23 2.80 2.56 26.57
C GLY A 23 3.29 2.45 25.14
N ARG A 24 4.07 1.43 24.76
CA ARG A 24 4.53 1.24 23.38
C ARG A 24 3.48 0.50 22.56
N TRP A 25 3.31 0.92 21.31
CA TRP A 25 2.40 0.28 20.36
C TRP A 25 3.03 -0.91 19.67
N HIS A 26 2.25 -1.99 19.57
CA HIS A 26 2.60 -3.22 18.87
C HIS A 26 1.52 -3.54 17.85
N PHE A 27 1.92 -3.84 16.62
CA PHE A 27 1.00 -4.30 15.60
C PHE A 27 0.66 -5.76 15.87
N VAL A 28 -0.63 -6.07 16.00
CA VAL A 28 -1.17 -7.43 16.12
C VAL A 28 -1.56 -7.96 14.74
N SER A 29 -2.05 -7.06 13.88
CA SER A 29 -2.45 -7.34 12.50
C SER A 29 -2.13 -6.13 11.63
N ALA A 30 -1.49 -6.37 10.48
CA ALA A 30 -1.05 -5.33 9.56
C ALA A 30 -1.42 -5.71 8.11
N GLY A 31 -2.64 -6.20 7.89
CA GLY A 31 -3.07 -6.66 6.57
C GLY A 31 -3.32 -5.51 5.60
N PRO A 32 -3.02 -5.68 4.29
CA PRO A 32 -3.28 -4.66 3.29
C PRO A 32 -4.77 -4.50 3.03
N THR A 33 -5.19 -3.27 2.74
CA THR A 33 -6.54 -2.96 2.27
C THR A 33 -6.55 -2.71 0.75
N THR A 34 -7.74 -2.77 0.15
CA THR A 34 -7.90 -2.66 -1.30
C THR A 34 -7.54 -1.26 -1.79
N SER A 35 -6.45 -1.14 -2.56
CA SER A 35 -5.86 0.14 -2.93
C SER A 35 -6.66 0.95 -3.95
N ILE A 36 -7.48 0.30 -4.78
CA ILE A 36 -8.26 1.00 -5.81
C ILE A 36 -9.20 2.08 -5.25
N ARG A 37 -9.56 2.00 -3.95
CA ARG A 37 -10.36 3.05 -3.29
C ARG A 37 -9.65 4.40 -3.27
N GLU A 38 -8.32 4.38 -3.26
CA GLU A 38 -7.50 5.59 -3.11
C GLU A 38 -7.00 6.13 -4.46
N GLU A 39 -7.33 5.45 -5.57
CA GLU A 39 -7.01 5.88 -6.95
C GLU A 39 -7.40 7.32 -7.28
N PRO A 40 -8.50 7.90 -6.76
CA PRO A 40 -8.82 9.30 -7.01
C PRO A 40 -7.79 10.29 -6.47
N TYR A 41 -6.94 9.88 -5.52
CA TYR A 41 -6.06 10.76 -4.75
C TYR A 41 -4.57 10.40 -4.87
N GLU A 42 -4.25 9.13 -5.11
CA GLU A 42 -2.90 8.61 -4.92
C GLU A 42 -1.85 9.28 -5.82
N ALA A 43 -2.20 9.64 -7.06
CA ALA A 43 -1.31 10.37 -7.95
C ALA A 43 -0.87 11.72 -7.35
N ASP A 44 -1.81 12.47 -6.77
CA ASP A 44 -1.53 13.75 -6.12
C ASP A 44 -0.71 13.54 -4.84
N VAL A 45 -0.99 12.47 -4.08
CA VAL A 45 -0.25 12.10 -2.86
C VAL A 45 1.21 11.77 -3.21
N ILE A 46 1.45 10.96 -4.24
CA ILE A 46 2.80 10.63 -4.73
C ILE A 46 3.56 11.91 -5.09
N ALA A 47 2.96 12.77 -5.91
CA ALA A 47 3.58 14.01 -6.38
C ALA A 47 3.86 14.98 -5.22
N HIS A 48 2.88 15.20 -4.36
CA HIS A 48 2.94 16.19 -3.29
C HIS A 48 3.94 15.82 -2.20
N PHE A 49 3.96 14.55 -1.79
CA PHE A 49 4.84 14.08 -0.72
C PHE A 49 6.18 13.55 -1.24
N GLY A 50 6.32 13.30 -2.55
CA GLY A 50 7.50 12.69 -3.14
C GLY A 50 7.69 11.25 -2.66
N LEU A 51 6.60 10.47 -2.63
CA LEU A 51 6.65 9.05 -2.27
C LEU A 51 7.45 8.25 -3.31
N ARG A 52 8.01 7.12 -2.86
CA ARG A 52 8.76 6.18 -3.72
C ARG A 52 8.11 4.82 -3.82
N ALA A 53 7.23 4.48 -2.89
CA ALA A 53 6.36 3.33 -3.06
C ALA A 53 5.02 3.52 -2.36
N VAL A 54 4.04 2.78 -2.87
CA VAL A 54 2.72 2.60 -2.27
C VAL A 54 2.53 1.10 -2.07
N ILE A 55 2.11 0.68 -0.87
CA ILE A 55 1.84 -0.71 -0.53
C ILE A 55 0.33 -0.89 -0.35
N GLY A 56 -0.24 -1.98 -0.87
CA GLY A 56 -1.60 -2.40 -0.53
C GLY A 56 -1.98 -3.70 -1.22
N LYS A 57 -3.27 -3.90 -1.53
CA LYS A 57 -3.74 -5.05 -2.33
C LYS A 57 -4.69 -4.65 -3.45
N GLY A 58 -4.78 -5.52 -4.46
CA GLY A 58 -5.72 -5.40 -5.57
C GLY A 58 -5.28 -4.51 -6.73
N GLY A 59 -4.12 -3.84 -6.62
CA GLY A 59 -3.64 -2.94 -7.66
C GLY A 59 -4.31 -1.57 -7.62
N MET A 60 -3.83 -0.69 -8.51
CA MET A 60 -4.34 0.67 -8.69
C MET A 60 -4.50 0.97 -10.19
N GLY A 61 -5.12 2.11 -10.49
CA GLY A 61 -5.52 2.47 -11.84
C GLY A 61 -4.46 3.26 -12.63
N PRO A 62 -4.84 3.74 -13.82
CA PRO A 62 -3.93 4.41 -14.74
C PRO A 62 -3.36 5.72 -14.22
N LYS A 63 -4.07 6.46 -13.34
CA LYS A 63 -3.55 7.73 -12.79
C LYS A 63 -2.38 7.46 -11.87
N THR A 64 -2.52 6.48 -10.99
CA THR A 64 -1.43 6.05 -10.11
C THR A 64 -0.27 5.46 -10.90
N LEU A 65 -0.53 4.66 -11.94
CA LEU A 65 0.53 4.14 -12.82
C LEU A 65 1.33 5.26 -13.50
N ALA A 66 0.64 6.28 -14.01
CA ALA A 66 1.28 7.44 -14.61
C ALA A 66 2.15 8.19 -13.60
N ALA A 67 1.65 8.42 -12.39
CA ALA A 67 2.42 9.05 -11.31
C ALA A 67 3.64 8.23 -10.88
N CYS A 68 3.53 6.89 -10.84
CA CYS A 68 4.66 5.99 -10.61
C CYS A 68 5.77 6.21 -11.63
N ARG A 69 5.41 6.29 -12.92
CA ARG A 69 6.35 6.57 -14.00
C ARG A 69 6.96 7.97 -13.92
N GLU A 70 6.13 8.99 -13.69
CA GLU A 70 6.58 10.39 -13.67
C GLU A 70 7.51 10.69 -12.50
N HIS A 71 7.22 10.13 -11.33
CA HIS A 71 7.92 10.46 -10.09
C HIS A 71 8.93 9.39 -9.64
N GLY A 72 9.08 8.29 -10.37
CA GLY A 72 9.98 7.19 -10.00
C GLY A 72 9.51 6.46 -8.74
N ALA A 73 8.22 6.14 -8.69
CA ALA A 73 7.60 5.36 -7.62
C ALA A 73 7.11 3.99 -8.14
N VAL A 74 6.81 3.08 -7.22
CA VAL A 74 6.29 1.74 -7.53
C VAL A 74 5.09 1.39 -6.66
N TYR A 75 4.21 0.51 -7.16
CA TYR A 75 3.18 -0.12 -6.36
C TYR A 75 3.61 -1.54 -5.95
N LEU A 76 3.60 -1.76 -4.64
CA LEU A 76 3.95 -3.00 -3.97
C LEU A 76 2.68 -3.70 -3.51
N HIS A 77 2.42 -4.89 -4.05
CA HIS A 77 1.34 -5.74 -3.59
C HIS A 77 1.80 -6.53 -2.36
N ALA A 78 1.16 -6.28 -1.22
CA ALA A 78 1.30 -7.09 -0.02
C ALA A 78 0.25 -8.22 -0.04
N VAL A 79 0.59 -9.38 0.52
CA VAL A 79 -0.26 -10.57 0.47
C VAL A 79 -1.47 -10.41 1.40
N GLY A 80 -2.68 -10.43 0.84
CA GLY A 80 -3.92 -10.46 1.61
C GLY A 80 -4.06 -11.74 2.44
N GLY A 81 -4.63 -11.64 3.64
CA GLY A 81 -4.83 -12.79 4.55
C GLY A 81 -3.62 -13.14 5.42
N ALA A 82 -2.43 -12.61 5.14
CA ALA A 82 -1.21 -12.84 5.92
C ALA A 82 -0.98 -11.77 7.02
N ALA A 83 -2.05 -11.20 7.58
CA ALA A 83 -1.97 -9.96 8.35
C ALA A 83 -1.11 -10.04 9.61
N THR A 84 -1.15 -11.15 10.35
CA THR A 84 -0.32 -11.39 11.54
C THR A 84 1.15 -11.60 11.17
N LEU A 85 1.42 -12.28 10.04
CA LEU A 85 2.77 -12.45 9.51
C LEU A 85 3.36 -11.10 9.08
N ILE A 86 2.57 -10.24 8.43
CA ILE A 86 3.03 -8.90 8.07
C ILE A 86 3.26 -8.07 9.34
N ALA A 87 2.40 -8.20 10.36
CA ALA A 87 2.57 -7.49 11.62
C ALA A 87 3.90 -7.83 12.33
N SER A 88 4.39 -9.06 12.22
CA SER A 88 5.69 -9.45 12.82
C SER A 88 6.90 -8.79 12.14
N SER A 89 6.73 -8.21 10.95
CA SER A 89 7.77 -7.39 10.32
C SER A 89 7.92 -6.01 10.97
N VAL A 90 6.91 -5.52 11.70
CA VAL A 90 6.92 -4.22 12.37
C VAL A 90 7.78 -4.27 13.63
N GLN A 91 8.87 -3.51 13.63
CA GLN A 91 9.86 -3.48 14.72
C GLN A 91 9.58 -2.36 15.73
N GLU A 92 9.08 -1.22 15.25
CA GLU A 92 8.89 -0.03 16.07
C GLU A 92 7.76 0.84 15.52
N VAL A 93 7.06 1.53 16.42
CA VAL A 93 6.10 2.58 16.10
C VAL A 93 6.58 3.91 16.69
N PRO A 94 7.39 4.71 15.97
CA PRO A 94 7.93 5.95 16.50
C PRO A 94 6.88 7.04 16.76
N ALA A 95 5.78 7.05 16.00
CA ALA A 95 4.75 8.07 16.11
C ALA A 95 3.39 7.59 15.58
N VAL A 96 2.33 8.18 16.14
CA VAL A 96 0.94 8.00 15.71
C VAL A 96 0.31 9.37 15.61
N TYR A 97 -0.38 9.67 14.51
CA TYR A 97 -1.07 10.94 14.31
C TYR A 97 -2.56 10.72 14.06
N GLN A 98 -3.38 11.69 14.50
CA GLN A 98 -4.83 11.74 14.27
C GLN A 98 -5.63 10.56 14.86
N LYS A 99 -5.08 9.83 15.83
CA LYS A 99 -5.76 8.67 16.45
C LYS A 99 -7.07 9.05 17.14
N GLU A 100 -7.13 10.21 17.78
CA GLU A 100 -8.32 10.69 18.49
C GLU A 100 -9.44 11.07 17.52
N ALA A 101 -9.10 11.59 16.35
CA ALA A 101 -10.06 12.06 15.36
C ALA A 101 -10.52 10.95 14.40
N LEU A 102 -9.60 10.06 13.99
CA LEU A 102 -9.84 9.05 12.95
C LEU A 102 -10.02 7.64 13.53
N GLY A 103 -9.69 7.43 14.80
CA GLY A 103 -9.66 6.10 15.41
C GLY A 103 -8.43 5.29 14.98
N VAL A 104 -8.28 4.10 15.57
CA VAL A 104 -7.10 3.24 15.36
C VAL A 104 -6.89 2.82 13.89
N PRO A 105 -7.91 2.35 13.16
CA PRO A 105 -7.71 1.83 11.80
C PRO A 105 -7.32 2.91 10.78
N GLU A 106 -7.79 4.15 10.96
CA GLU A 106 -7.61 5.24 9.98
C GLU A 106 -6.55 6.27 10.42
N ALA A 107 -5.93 6.08 11.58
CA ALA A 107 -4.83 6.93 12.05
C ALA A 107 -3.57 6.76 11.18
N PHE A 108 -2.71 7.78 11.19
CA PHE A 108 -1.42 7.70 10.51
C PHE A 108 -0.37 7.10 11.44
N TRP A 109 0.01 5.86 11.14
CA TRP A 109 1.03 5.13 11.87
C TRP A 109 2.39 5.28 11.18
N VAL A 110 3.38 5.83 11.89
CA VAL A 110 4.77 5.78 11.45
C VAL A 110 5.36 4.50 12.01
N ILE A 111 5.91 3.66 11.13
CA ILE A 111 6.44 2.35 11.51
C ILE A 111 7.83 2.13 10.93
N ARG A 112 8.65 1.39 11.66
CA ARG A 112 9.87 0.76 11.13
C ARG A 112 9.60 -0.71 10.93
N VAL A 113 10.01 -1.23 9.78
CA VAL A 113 9.81 -2.64 9.42
C VAL A 113 11.13 -3.28 9.01
N ALA A 114 11.23 -4.59 9.21
CA ALA A 114 12.33 -5.41 8.73
C ALA A 114 11.77 -6.68 8.08
N GLY A 115 12.24 -7.00 6.87
CA GLY A 115 11.75 -8.18 6.14
C GLY A 115 10.28 -8.12 5.72
N PHE A 116 9.74 -6.93 5.45
CA PHE A 116 8.35 -6.77 5.02
C PHE A 116 8.12 -7.44 3.64
N PRO A 117 7.21 -8.43 3.52
CA PRO A 117 7.00 -9.14 2.27
C PRO A 117 6.06 -8.38 1.33
N ALA A 118 6.55 -8.03 0.14
CA ALA A 118 5.74 -7.46 -0.93
C ALA A 118 6.34 -7.74 -2.32
N VAL A 119 5.53 -7.59 -3.37
CA VAL A 119 5.93 -7.79 -4.76
C VAL A 119 5.63 -6.52 -5.57
N VAL A 120 6.57 -6.05 -6.39
CA VAL A 120 6.30 -4.96 -7.34
C VAL A 120 5.31 -5.47 -8.39
N THR A 121 4.13 -4.84 -8.47
CA THR A 121 3.10 -5.20 -9.45
C THR A 121 2.70 -4.04 -10.35
N MET A 122 3.14 -2.81 -10.04
CA MET A 122 3.19 -1.71 -10.99
C MET A 122 4.52 -1.00 -10.82
N ASP A 123 5.24 -0.75 -11.91
CA ASP A 123 6.61 -0.21 -11.86
C ASP A 123 6.72 1.25 -12.34
N ALA A 124 7.91 1.82 -12.16
CA ALA A 124 8.24 3.18 -12.60
C ALA A 124 8.49 3.28 -14.12
N HIS A 125 8.31 2.19 -14.87
CA HIS A 125 8.42 2.14 -16.33
C HIS A 125 7.06 2.10 -17.01
N GLY A 126 5.97 2.24 -16.23
CA GLY A 126 4.60 2.23 -16.72
C GLY A 126 4.08 0.83 -17.02
N GLN A 127 4.65 -0.22 -16.42
CA GLN A 127 4.13 -1.57 -16.53
C GLN A 127 3.20 -1.88 -15.35
N SER A 128 2.04 -2.46 -15.65
CA SER A 128 1.09 -2.96 -14.65
C SER A 128 0.85 -4.45 -14.86
N LEU A 129 1.15 -5.27 -13.85
CA LEU A 129 0.81 -6.69 -13.85
C LEU A 129 -0.72 -6.86 -13.88
N HIS A 130 -1.46 -6.00 -13.18
CA HIS A 130 -2.92 -6.08 -13.09
C HIS A 130 -3.57 -5.85 -14.44
N GLU A 131 -3.10 -4.85 -15.19
CA GLU A 131 -3.57 -4.55 -16.54
C GLU A 131 -3.30 -5.70 -17.49
N ARG A 132 -2.04 -6.19 -17.53
CA ARG A 132 -1.66 -7.34 -18.36
C ARG A 132 -2.50 -8.59 -18.11
N ILE A 133 -2.78 -8.90 -16.84
CA ILE A 133 -3.60 -10.06 -16.47
C ILE A 133 -5.06 -9.84 -16.86
N ALA A 134 -5.60 -8.63 -16.68
CA ALA A 134 -6.97 -8.31 -17.07
C ALA A 134 -7.17 -8.42 -18.60
N GLU A 135 -6.26 -7.85 -19.38
CA GLU A 135 -6.26 -7.93 -20.85
C GLU A 135 -6.16 -9.38 -21.34
N GLY A 136 -5.19 -10.14 -20.82
CA GLY A 136 -5.03 -11.55 -21.16
C GLY A 136 -6.28 -12.36 -20.82
N SER A 137 -6.88 -12.11 -19.66
CA SER A 137 -8.11 -12.79 -19.22
C SER A 137 -9.30 -12.46 -20.12
N ALA A 138 -9.45 -11.20 -20.55
CA ALA A 138 -10.51 -10.77 -21.46
C ALA A 138 -10.38 -11.44 -22.85
N GLN A 139 -9.16 -11.57 -23.36
CA GLN A 139 -8.89 -12.28 -24.61
C GLN A 139 -9.28 -13.77 -24.51
N GLN A 140 -8.93 -14.44 -23.41
CA GLN A 140 -9.31 -15.83 -23.20
C GLN A 140 -10.82 -16.00 -23.08
N LEU A 141 -11.50 -15.10 -22.37
CA LEU A 141 -12.95 -15.11 -22.27
C LEU A 141 -13.62 -14.98 -23.64
N ALA A 142 -13.18 -14.01 -24.46
CA ALA A 142 -13.70 -13.82 -25.81
C ALA A 142 -13.52 -15.07 -26.68
N ALA A 143 -12.37 -15.74 -26.59
CA ALA A 143 -12.11 -16.97 -27.32
C ALA A 143 -13.01 -18.13 -26.86
N LEU A 144 -13.33 -18.23 -25.57
CA LEU A 144 -14.25 -19.23 -25.03
C LEU A 144 -15.70 -18.98 -25.45
N MET A 145 -16.12 -17.71 -25.52
CA MET A 145 -17.48 -17.33 -25.91
C MET A 145 -17.75 -17.44 -27.42
N ALA A 146 -16.70 -17.51 -28.24
CA ALA A 146 -16.81 -17.67 -29.70
C ALA A 146 -16.91 -19.14 -30.15
N ARG A 147 -16.87 -20.10 -29.22
CA ARG A 147 -17.04 -21.54 -29.48
C ARG A 147 -18.48 -21.97 -29.24
#